data_AF-A0A7V8YAE4-F1
#
_entry.id   AF-A0A7V8YAE4-F1
#
_cell.length_a   1.000
_cell.length_b   1.000
_cell.length_c   1.000
_cell.angle_alpha   90.00
_cell.angle_beta   90.00
_cell.angle_gamma   90.00
#
_symmetry.space_group_name_H-M   'P 1'
#
loop_
_entity.id
_entity.type
_entity.pdbx_description
1 polymer ?
#
loop_
_entity_poly.entity_id
_entity_poly.type
_entity_poly.pdbx_seq_one_letter_code
_entity_poly.pdbx_strand_id
1 'polypeptide(L)' 'IATQEPPQTTRAKLRGDFIRAAKRKRRDFTVDWVHLKLNDQAQRTVLCKDPFRSEDERVAKLISSL' A
#
# COMPACT_ATOMS: atom_id res chain seq x y z
N ILE A 1 17.00 -9.82 -7.36
CA ILE A 1 16.36 -8.87 -8.31
C ILE A 1 14.84 -8.80 -8.14
N ALA A 2 14.15 -9.78 -7.54
CA ALA A 2 12.74 -9.65 -7.12
C ALA A 2 12.53 -8.94 -5.75
N THR A 3 13.60 -8.52 -5.07
CA THR A 3 13.54 -7.97 -3.71
C THR A 3 13.17 -6.50 -3.65
N GLN A 4 13.39 -5.74 -4.72
CA GLN A 4 13.18 -4.28 -4.75
C GLN A 4 11.98 -3.86 -5.61
N GLU A 5 11.64 -4.66 -6.61
CA GLU A 5 10.54 -4.40 -7.54
C GLU A 5 9.52 -5.53 -7.46
N PRO A 6 8.32 -5.28 -6.89
CA PRO A 6 7.28 -6.30 -6.85
C PRO A 6 6.72 -6.58 -8.25
N PRO A 7 6.04 -7.72 -8.46
CA PRO A 7 5.30 -7.95 -9.69
C PRO A 7 4.26 -6.86 -9.92
N GLN A 8 4.38 -6.15 -11.04
CA GLN A 8 3.53 -5.00 -11.38
C GLN A 8 2.09 -5.38 -11.75
N THR A 9 1.83 -6.68 -11.91
CA THR A 9 0.55 -7.26 -12.31
C THR A 9 -0.25 -7.83 -11.12
N THR A 10 0.15 -7.53 -9.88
CA THR A 10 -0.48 -8.07 -8.67
C THR A 10 -0.63 -7.01 -7.58
N ARG A 11 -1.34 -7.34 -6.50
CA ARG A 11 -1.44 -6.47 -5.31
C ARG A 11 -0.10 -6.15 -4.65
N ALA A 12 0.96 -6.92 -4.96
CA ALA A 12 2.29 -6.63 -4.48
C ALA A 12 2.77 -5.25 -4.95
N LYS A 13 2.33 -4.81 -6.16
CA LYS A 13 2.51 -3.44 -6.65
C LYS A 13 1.87 -2.42 -5.71
N LEU A 14 0.57 -2.57 -5.43
CA LEU A 14 -0.18 -1.66 -4.54
C LEU A 14 0.49 -1.49 -3.18
N ARG A 15 0.92 -2.61 -2.58
CA ARG A 15 1.65 -2.60 -1.31
C ARG A 15 3.00 -1.87 -1.43
N GLY A 16 3.76 -2.14 -2.49
CA GLY A 16 5.04 -1.49 -2.74
C GLY A 16 4.91 0.02 -2.91
N ASP A 17 3.93 0.46 -3.69
CA ASP A 17 3.62 1.88 -3.93
C ASP A 17 3.24 2.59 -2.62
N PHE A 18 2.41 1.95 -1.79
CA PHE A 18 2.04 2.47 -0.47
C PHE A 18 3.24 2.60 0.48
N ILE A 19 4.03 1.54 0.64
CA ILE A 19 5.23 1.56 1.50
C ILE A 19 6.21 2.64 1.04
N ARG A 20 6.45 2.76 -0.27
CA ARG A 20 7.36 3.76 -0.85
C ARG A 20 6.87 5.18 -0.58
N ALA A 21 5.57 5.43 -0.71
CA ALA A 21 4.99 6.74 -0.42
C ALA A 21 5.05 7.09 1.07
N ALA A 22 4.67 6.15 1.95
CA ALA A 22 4.67 6.37 3.40
C ALA A 22 6.08 6.61 3.96
N LYS A 23 7.08 5.83 3.50
CA LYS A 23 8.49 6.04 3.85
C LYS A 23 9.00 7.42 3.41
N ARG A 24 8.68 7.84 2.18
CA ARG A 24 9.07 9.17 1.66
C ARG A 24 8.51 10.32 2.49
N LYS A 25 7.30 10.14 3.02
CA LYS A 25 6.59 11.11 3.86
C LYS A 25 6.88 10.95 5.36
N ARG A 26 7.72 9.98 5.76
CA ARG A 26 8.00 9.63 7.17
C ARG A 26 6.71 9.41 7.98
N ARG A 27 5.74 8.71 7.39
CA ARG A 27 4.50 8.32 8.07
C ARG A 27 4.65 6.93 8.67
N ASP A 28 4.08 6.74 9.85
CA ASP A 28 3.99 5.42 10.47
C ASP A 28 2.88 4.60 9.81
N PHE A 29 3.18 3.34 9.49
CA PHE A 29 2.25 2.45 8.80
C PHE A 29 2.44 1.00 9.24
N THR A 30 1.38 0.21 9.06
CA THR A 30 1.38 -1.24 9.28
C THR A 30 0.84 -1.91 8.02
N VAL A 31 1.51 -2.95 7.54
CA VAL A 31 1.14 -3.66 6.31
C VAL A 31 1.22 -5.17 6.53
N ASP A 32 0.27 -5.90 5.94
CA ASP A 32 0.35 -7.35 5.80
C ASP A 32 0.12 -7.78 4.33
N TRP A 33 -0.32 -9.01 4.09
CA TRP A 33 -0.58 -9.52 2.74
C TRP A 33 -1.86 -8.97 2.11
N VAL A 34 -2.81 -8.48 2.91
CA VAL A 34 -4.11 -7.96 2.47
C VAL A 34 -4.45 -6.60 3.08
N HIS A 35 -3.85 -6.17 4.19
CA HIS A 35 -4.12 -4.86 4.81
C HIS A 35 -2.99 -3.86 4.57
N LEU A 36 -3.37 -2.65 4.18
CA LEU A 36 -2.51 -1.47 4.15
C LEU A 36 -3.10 -0.44 5.13
N LYS A 37 -2.40 -0.19 6.24
CA LYS A 37 -2.86 0.69 7.31
C LYS A 37 -1.90 1.84 7.54
N LEU A 38 -2.45 3.04 7.65
CA LEU A 38 -1.78 4.26 8.07
C LEU A 38 -2.05 4.52 9.55
N ASN A 39 -1.01 4.71 10.35
CA ASN A 39 -1.10 4.87 11.80
C ASN A 39 -1.20 6.36 12.18
N ASP A 40 -2.12 7.09 11.56
CA ASP A 40 -2.42 8.49 11.90
C ASP A 40 -3.59 8.61 12.88
N GLN A 41 -4.03 9.82 13.22
CA GLN A 41 -5.18 9.99 14.12
C GLN A 41 -6.46 9.32 13.61
N ALA A 42 -6.63 9.21 12.29
CA ALA A 42 -7.81 8.59 11.67
C ALA A 42 -7.66 7.07 11.45
N GLN A 43 -6.48 6.49 11.67
CA GLN A 43 -6.16 5.06 11.56
C GLN A 43 -6.69 4.42 10.26
N ARG A 44 -6.43 5.07 9.12
CA ARG A 44 -7.02 4.70 7.82
C ARG A 44 -6.46 3.36 7.33
N THR A 45 -7.36 2.45 6.90
CA THR A 45 -7.00 1.09 6.45
C THR A 45 -7.67 0.74 5.13
N VAL A 46 -6.93 0.10 4.22
CA VAL A 46 -7.44 -0.44 2.95
C VAL A 46 -7.17 -1.94 2.88
N LEU A 47 -8.17 -2.68 2.39
CA LEU A 47 -8.15 -4.14 2.27
C LEU A 47 -8.05 -4.60 0.80
N CYS A 48 -7.00 -5.36 0.48
CA CYS A 48 -6.63 -5.88 -0.83
C CYS A 48 -6.74 -7.43 -0.86
N LYS A 49 -7.97 -7.95 -0.83
CA LYS A 49 -8.24 -9.40 -0.81
C LYS A 49 -7.82 -10.11 -2.11
N ASP A 50 -8.02 -9.46 -3.25
CA ASP A 50 -7.69 -10.02 -4.56
C ASP A 50 -6.16 -10.00 -4.79
N PRO A 51 -5.50 -11.15 -4.97
CA PRO A 51 -4.06 -11.20 -5.19
C PRO A 51 -3.62 -10.65 -6.56
N PHE A 52 -4.48 -10.69 -7.58
CA PHE A 52 -4.16 -10.30 -8.96
C PHE A 52 -4.53 -8.84 -9.26
N ARG A 53 -5.29 -8.19 -8.38
CA ARG A 53 -5.60 -6.77 -8.51
C ARG A 53 -4.35 -5.91 -8.30
N SER A 54 -3.83 -5.31 -9.37
CA SER A 54 -2.71 -4.37 -9.35
C SER A 54 -3.11 -2.89 -9.21
N GLU A 55 -4.41 -2.60 -9.28
CA GLU A 55 -4.98 -1.25 -9.25
C GLU A 55 -6.21 -1.19 -8.33
N ASP A 56 -6.21 -0.25 -7.38
CA ASP A 56 -7.31 -0.03 -6.45
C ASP A 56 -7.40 1.46 -6.09
N GLU A 57 -8.53 2.09 -6.40
CA GLU A 57 -8.77 3.51 -6.16
C GLU A 57 -8.65 3.88 -4.67
N ARG A 58 -8.99 2.96 -3.77
CA ARG A 58 -8.91 3.19 -2.32
C ARG A 58 -7.45 3.29 -1.88
N VAL A 59 -6.56 2.48 -2.47
CA VAL A 59 -5.11 2.57 -2.24
C VAL A 59 -4.56 3.87 -2.83
N ALA A 60 -5.00 4.27 -4.03
CA ALA A 60 -4.59 5.53 -4.63
C ALA A 60 -4.99 6.74 -3.77
N LYS A 61 -6.24 6.76 -3.27
CA LYS A 61 -6.72 7.79 -2.33
C LYS A 61 -5.94 7.79 -1.02
N LEU A 62 -5.66 6.62 -0.46
CA LEU A 62 -4.84 6.50 0.75
C LEU A 62 -3.45 7.09 0.52
N ILE A 63 -2.77 6.74 -0.58
CA ILE A 63 -1.45 7.26 -0.94
C ILE A 63 -1.48 8.78 -1.16
N SER A 64 -2.50 9.30 -1.85
CA SER A 64 -2.67 10.73 -2.09
C SER A 64 -2.84 11.53 -0.80
N SER A 65 -3.16 10.87 0.30
CA SER A 65 -3.48 11.49 1.59
C SER A 65 -2.35 11.37 2.64
N LEU A 66 -1.18 10.87 2.24
CA LEU A 66 0.03 10.69 3.07
C LEU A 66 0.85 11.99 3.21
#